data_AF-A0A1I4B9Q0-F1
#
_entry.id   AF-A0A1I4B9Q0-F1
#
_cell.length_a   1.000
_cell.length_b   1.000
_cell.length_c   1.000
_cell.angle_alpha   90.00
_cell.angle_beta   90.00
_cell.angle_gamma   90.00
#
_symmetry.space_group_name_H-M   'P 1'
#
loop_
_entity.id
_entity.type
_entity.pdbx_description
1 polymer ?
#
loop_
_entity_poly.entity_id
_entity_poly.type
_entity_poly.pdbx_seq_one_letter_code
_entity_poly.pdbx_strand_id
1 'polypeptide(L)'
;MAKFKKNAKKTTAGKASSSAQEQAERLSKTLSESAQQIWLAGVGAFGRAQAEGTKLFEGLVKEGLNLEQTARKFTGGQADALRDVVESKVGHARERAADTWDRLEKVFEERVQRALVKLGVPGRDDLAGLSQRVDTLTAELRRQGGKPAAKSASAKPAPAKKASVAKKAPAKKPVAKKAASKAPRKSIAKPKPPVAP
;
A
#
# COMPACT_ATOMS: atom_id res chain seq x y z
N MET A 1 -10.40 -60.87 56.49
CA MET A 1 -9.63 -59.66 56.12
C MET A 1 -9.50 -59.60 54.61
N ALA A 2 -10.25 -58.71 53.94
CA ALA A 2 -10.28 -58.59 52.49
C ALA A 2 -9.33 -57.47 52.03
N LYS A 3 -8.40 -57.78 51.12
CA LYS A 3 -7.57 -56.79 50.41
C LYS A 3 -7.68 -57.04 48.92
N PHE A 4 -8.45 -56.23 48.22
CA PHE A 4 -8.34 -56.09 46.77
C PHE A 4 -8.61 -54.65 46.34
N LYS A 5 -7.93 -54.24 45.27
CA LYS A 5 -8.30 -53.19 44.31
C LYS A 5 -7.73 -51.78 44.54
N LYS A 6 -6.45 -51.64 44.19
CA LYS A 6 -5.86 -50.40 43.65
C LYS A 6 -4.92 -50.82 42.52
N ASN A 7 -5.34 -50.71 41.25
CA ASN A 7 -4.43 -50.68 40.07
C ASN A 7 -5.11 -50.38 38.71
N ALA A 8 -6.42 -50.12 38.64
CA ALA A 8 -7.11 -49.94 37.36
C ALA A 8 -7.02 -48.52 36.73
N LYS A 9 -6.33 -47.55 37.34
CA LYS A 9 -6.34 -46.13 36.88
C LYS A 9 -5.10 -45.68 36.09
N LYS A 10 -4.02 -46.48 36.02
CA LYS A 10 -2.76 -46.07 35.37
C LYS A 10 -2.64 -46.49 33.89
N THR A 11 -3.46 -47.43 33.43
CA THR A 11 -3.40 -47.96 32.05
C THR A 11 -4.26 -47.19 31.04
N THR A 12 -5.21 -46.36 31.48
CA THR A 12 -6.07 -45.55 30.60
C THR A 12 -5.48 -44.17 30.28
N ALA A 13 -4.69 -43.57 31.18
CA ALA A 13 -4.04 -42.27 30.94
C ALA A 13 -2.86 -42.34 29.96
N GLY A 14 -2.04 -43.40 30.03
CA GLY A 14 -0.93 -43.62 29.07
C GLY A 14 -1.43 -43.95 27.65
N LYS A 15 -2.55 -44.67 27.54
CA LYS A 15 -3.16 -45.06 26.26
C LYS A 15 -3.87 -43.89 25.56
N ALA A 16 -4.43 -42.96 26.33
CA ALA A 16 -4.99 -41.71 25.81
C ALA A 16 -3.89 -40.73 25.32
N SER A 17 -2.77 -40.66 26.04
CA SER A 17 -1.60 -39.87 25.63
C SER A 17 -0.91 -40.44 24.38
N SER A 18 -0.79 -41.77 24.27
CA SER A 18 -0.21 -42.41 23.08
C SER A 18 -1.11 -42.24 21.86
N SER A 19 -2.43 -42.38 22.00
CA SER A 19 -3.37 -42.13 20.89
C SER A 19 -3.40 -40.66 20.44
N ALA A 20 -3.25 -39.71 21.38
CA ALA A 20 -3.18 -38.29 21.03
C ALA A 20 -1.87 -37.94 20.31
N GLN A 21 -0.75 -38.57 20.69
CA GLN A 21 0.56 -38.37 20.07
C GLN A 21 0.64 -39.02 18.68
N GLU A 22 0.04 -40.19 18.50
CA GLU A 22 -0.12 -40.83 17.18
C GLU A 22 -1.04 -40.02 16.25
N GLN A 23 -2.08 -39.38 16.79
CA GLN A 23 -2.91 -38.45 16.03
C GLN A 23 -2.13 -37.20 15.63
N ALA A 24 -1.32 -36.62 16.53
CA ALA A 24 -0.48 -35.47 16.20
C ALA A 24 0.58 -35.78 15.12
N GLU A 25 1.20 -36.96 15.17
CA GLU A 25 2.13 -37.47 14.14
C GLU A 25 1.46 -37.68 12.78
N ARG A 26 0.21 -38.16 12.76
CA ARG A 26 -0.55 -38.29 11.51
C ARG A 26 -0.97 -36.93 10.96
N LEU A 27 -1.32 -35.99 11.83
CA LEU A 27 -1.65 -34.63 11.44
C LEU A 27 -0.42 -33.86 10.93
N SER A 28 0.76 -34.03 11.54
CA SER A 28 2.00 -33.40 11.08
C SER A 28 2.45 -33.97 9.72
N LYS A 29 2.33 -35.28 9.52
CA LYS A 29 2.62 -35.92 8.22
C LYS A 29 1.67 -35.45 7.12
N THR A 30 0.36 -35.42 7.38
CA THR A 30 -0.61 -34.93 6.39
C THR A 30 -0.44 -33.45 6.08
N LEU A 31 -0.09 -32.64 7.08
CA LEU A 31 0.19 -31.21 6.88
C LEU A 31 1.48 -30.98 6.10
N SER A 32 2.53 -31.77 6.38
CA SER A 32 3.79 -31.72 5.62
C SER A 32 3.61 -32.17 4.17
N GLU A 33 2.85 -33.24 3.95
CA GLU A 33 2.51 -33.74 2.61
C GLU A 33 1.72 -32.69 1.83
N SER A 34 0.71 -32.08 2.45
CA SER A 34 -0.09 -31.02 1.85
C SER A 34 0.75 -29.76 1.56
N ALA A 35 1.62 -29.37 2.48
CA ALA A 35 2.54 -28.25 2.27
C ALA A 35 3.51 -28.51 1.12
N GLN A 36 4.00 -29.73 0.96
CA GLN A 36 4.86 -30.14 -0.15
C GLN A 36 4.11 -30.11 -1.48
N GLN A 37 2.86 -30.57 -1.52
CA GLN A 37 2.00 -30.50 -2.70
C GLN A 37 1.71 -29.04 -3.10
N ILE A 38 1.39 -28.18 -2.13
CA ILE A 38 1.19 -26.75 -2.38
C ILE A 38 2.47 -26.11 -2.90
N TRP A 39 3.64 -26.49 -2.36
CA TRP A 39 4.92 -25.97 -2.82
C TRP A 39 5.25 -26.41 -4.24
N LEU A 40 5.12 -27.71 -4.55
CA LEU A 40 5.36 -28.26 -5.88
C LEU A 40 4.38 -27.68 -6.90
N ALA A 41 3.11 -27.51 -6.54
CA ALA A 41 2.13 -26.83 -7.38
C ALA A 41 2.49 -25.35 -7.60
N GLY A 42 2.99 -24.66 -6.57
CA GLY A 42 3.45 -23.28 -6.68
C GLY A 42 4.66 -23.13 -7.61
N VAL A 43 5.66 -24.00 -7.48
CA VAL A 43 6.87 -23.98 -8.33
C VAL A 43 6.55 -24.42 -9.77
N GLY A 44 5.67 -25.41 -9.95
CA GLY A 44 5.21 -25.85 -11.27
C GLY A 44 4.37 -24.79 -11.99
N ALA A 45 3.46 -24.13 -11.27
CA ALA A 45 2.68 -23.02 -11.81
C ALA A 45 3.56 -21.80 -12.14
N PHE A 46 4.55 -21.49 -11.31
CA PHE A 46 5.52 -20.42 -11.58
C PHE A 46 6.35 -20.71 -12.84
N GLY A 47 6.86 -21.94 -12.99
CA GLY A 47 7.57 -22.35 -14.21
C GLY A 47 6.70 -22.26 -15.46
N ARG A 48 5.41 -22.65 -15.37
CA ARG A 48 4.45 -22.52 -16.47
C ARG A 48 4.17 -21.06 -16.82
N ALA A 49 3.99 -20.21 -15.81
CA ALA A 49 3.80 -18.78 -16.00
C ALA A 49 5.03 -18.09 -16.60
N GLN A 50 6.25 -18.54 -16.31
CA GLN A 50 7.45 -18.03 -16.99
C GLN A 50 7.49 -18.42 -18.48
N ALA A 51 7.21 -19.68 -18.81
CA ALA A 51 7.20 -20.15 -20.20
C ALA A 51 6.10 -19.47 -21.03
N GLU A 52 4.90 -19.32 -20.47
CA GLU A 52 3.79 -18.62 -21.13
C GLU A 52 4.01 -17.09 -21.11
N GLY A 53 4.64 -16.54 -20.06
CA GLY A 53 4.95 -15.13 -19.92
C GLY A 53 5.89 -14.60 -20.98
N THR A 54 6.97 -15.33 -21.31
CA THR A 54 7.87 -14.95 -22.41
C THR A 54 7.14 -14.93 -23.76
N LYS A 55 6.27 -15.90 -24.01
CA LYS A 55 5.48 -15.95 -25.25
C LYS A 55 4.46 -14.82 -25.36
N LEU A 56 3.81 -14.46 -24.24
CA LEU A 56 2.93 -13.29 -24.18
C LEU A 56 3.71 -12.00 -24.43
N PHE A 57 4.90 -11.86 -23.84
CA PHE A 57 5.76 -10.71 -24.04
C PHE A 57 6.20 -10.58 -25.51
N GLU A 58 6.68 -11.66 -26.13
CA GLU A 58 7.02 -11.66 -27.56
C GLU A 58 5.82 -11.30 -28.45
N GLY A 59 4.63 -11.80 -28.09
CA GLY A 59 3.37 -11.43 -28.75
C GLY A 59 3.09 -9.92 -28.64
N LEU A 60 3.18 -9.37 -27.44
CA LEU A 60 2.99 -7.94 -27.17
C LEU A 60 4.02 -7.07 -27.89
N VAL A 61 5.29 -7.50 -27.96
CA VAL A 61 6.33 -6.80 -28.71
C VAL A 61 6.02 -6.81 -30.21
N LYS A 62 5.59 -7.95 -30.75
CA LYS A 62 5.20 -8.07 -32.17
C LYS A 62 3.97 -7.22 -32.49
N GLU A 63 2.97 -7.21 -31.61
CA GLU A 63 1.79 -6.33 -31.74
C GLU A 63 2.17 -4.86 -31.59
N GLY A 64 3.09 -4.51 -30.69
CA GLY A 64 3.61 -3.16 -30.54
C GLY A 64 4.30 -2.65 -31.81
N LEU A 65 5.14 -3.48 -32.43
CA LEU A 65 5.77 -3.18 -33.72
C LEU A 65 4.73 -3.01 -34.84
N ASN A 66 3.71 -3.88 -34.89
CA ASN A 66 2.64 -3.78 -35.88
C ASN A 66 1.75 -2.55 -35.65
N LEU A 67 1.45 -2.22 -34.39
CA LEU A 67 0.71 -1.04 -33.99
C LEU A 67 1.48 0.23 -34.31
N GLU A 68 2.80 0.26 -34.10
CA GLU A 68 3.65 1.39 -34.47
C GLU A 68 3.68 1.60 -35.99
N GLN A 69 3.85 0.53 -36.77
CA GLN A 69 3.77 0.59 -38.24
C GLN A 69 2.40 1.07 -38.72
N THR A 70 1.34 0.62 -38.06
CA THR A 70 -0.04 1.02 -38.35
C THR A 70 -0.26 2.49 -37.97
N ALA A 71 0.13 2.90 -36.76
CA ALA A 71 0.05 4.28 -36.31
C ALA A 71 0.82 5.24 -37.22
N ARG A 72 2.03 4.87 -37.67
CA ARG A 72 2.81 5.63 -38.66
C ARG A 72 2.07 5.81 -40.00
N LYS A 73 1.22 4.86 -40.40
CA LYS A 73 0.38 4.95 -41.61
C LYS A 73 -0.91 5.75 -41.39
N PHE A 74 -1.44 5.78 -40.16
CA PHE A 74 -2.72 6.42 -39.81
C PHE A 74 -2.60 7.86 -39.27
N THR A 75 -1.39 8.42 -39.15
CA THR A 75 -1.16 9.80 -38.66
C THR A 75 -1.78 10.91 -39.52
N GLY A 76 -2.48 10.60 -40.62
CA GLY A 76 -3.33 11.53 -41.35
C GLY A 76 -4.74 11.66 -40.76
N GLY A 77 -4.92 12.43 -39.67
CA GLY A 77 -6.21 13.05 -39.29
C GLY A 77 -7.23 12.25 -38.46
N GLN A 78 -7.18 10.92 -38.41
CA GLN A 78 -8.11 10.09 -37.58
C GLN A 78 -7.54 9.75 -36.19
N ALA A 79 -6.31 10.17 -35.89
CA ALA A 79 -5.57 9.75 -34.69
C ALA A 79 -6.08 10.37 -33.37
N ASP A 80 -6.56 11.62 -33.39
CA ASP A 80 -6.92 12.33 -32.15
C ASP A 80 -8.16 11.74 -31.45
N ALA A 81 -9.20 11.38 -32.20
CA ALA A 81 -10.40 10.77 -31.62
C ALA A 81 -10.13 9.35 -31.07
N LEU A 82 -9.28 8.58 -31.75
CA LEU A 82 -8.85 7.26 -31.28
C LEU A 82 -7.96 7.37 -30.03
N ARG A 83 -7.12 8.41 -29.96
CA ARG A 83 -6.26 8.68 -28.81
C ARG A 83 -7.06 8.94 -27.54
N ASP A 84 -8.10 9.76 -27.59
CA ASP A 84 -8.94 10.06 -26.42
C ASP A 84 -9.65 8.81 -25.85
N VAL A 85 -10.13 7.92 -26.73
CA VAL A 85 -10.78 6.67 -26.33
C VAL A 85 -9.79 5.69 -25.72
N VAL A 86 -8.57 5.60 -26.27
CA VAL A 86 -7.51 4.75 -25.74
C VAL A 86 -7.03 5.29 -24.38
N GLU A 87 -6.80 6.59 -24.27
CA GLU A 87 -6.38 7.25 -23.02
C GLU A 87 -7.40 7.00 -21.90
N SER A 88 -8.69 7.13 -22.19
CA SER A 88 -9.76 6.85 -21.21
C SER A 88 -9.77 5.38 -20.76
N LYS A 89 -9.59 4.44 -21.68
CA LYS A 89 -9.53 3.00 -21.34
C LYS A 89 -8.26 2.64 -20.56
N VAL A 90 -7.12 3.21 -20.92
CA VAL A 90 -5.85 3.02 -20.22
C VAL A 90 -5.93 3.62 -18.82
N GLY A 91 -6.55 4.79 -18.64
CA GLY A 91 -6.80 5.39 -17.34
C GLY A 91 -7.58 4.47 -16.40
N HIS A 92 -8.71 3.93 -16.86
CA HIS A 92 -9.51 2.98 -16.07
C HIS A 92 -8.79 1.66 -15.77
N ALA A 93 -8.01 1.15 -16.73
CA ALA A 93 -7.21 -0.05 -16.52
C ALA A 93 -6.11 0.19 -15.47
N ARG A 94 -5.47 1.36 -15.52
CA ARG A 94 -4.42 1.75 -14.57
C ARG A 94 -4.95 1.93 -13.15
N GLU A 95 -6.12 2.54 -13.00
CA GLU A 95 -6.78 2.72 -11.70
C GLU A 95 -7.11 1.36 -11.06
N ARG A 96 -7.72 0.45 -11.84
CA ARG A 96 -7.99 -0.94 -11.40
C ARG A 96 -6.73 -1.72 -11.07
N ALA A 97 -5.68 -1.54 -11.87
CA ALA A 97 -4.39 -2.19 -11.64
C ALA A 97 -3.70 -1.65 -10.39
N ALA A 98 -3.82 -0.35 -10.10
CA ALA A 98 -3.25 0.28 -8.91
C ALA A 98 -3.85 -0.31 -7.62
N ASP A 99 -5.18 -0.50 -7.56
CA ASP A 99 -5.83 -1.14 -6.40
C ASP A 99 -5.35 -2.59 -6.19
N THR A 100 -5.15 -3.35 -7.27
CA THR A 100 -4.62 -4.71 -7.17
C THR A 100 -3.15 -4.73 -6.78
N TRP A 101 -2.38 -3.71 -7.19
CA TRP A 101 -0.98 -3.56 -6.86
C TRP A 101 -0.80 -3.20 -5.38
N ASP A 102 -1.62 -2.31 -4.84
CA ASP A 102 -1.65 -1.96 -3.41
C ASP A 102 -1.92 -3.21 -2.54
N ARG A 103 -2.84 -4.07 -2.97
CA ARG A 103 -3.08 -5.37 -2.30
C ARG A 103 -1.88 -6.31 -2.39
N LEU A 104 -1.17 -6.33 -3.52
CA LEU A 104 0.06 -7.12 -3.68
C LEU A 104 1.18 -6.59 -2.78
N GLU A 105 1.31 -5.27 -2.64
CA GLU A 105 2.26 -4.61 -1.73
C GLU A 105 1.98 -5.02 -0.28
N LYS A 106 0.71 -5.01 0.14
CA LYS A 106 0.30 -5.45 1.46
C LYS A 106 0.64 -6.93 1.73
N VAL A 107 0.40 -7.82 0.76
CA VAL A 107 0.72 -9.25 0.89
C VAL A 107 2.22 -9.51 0.86
N PHE A 108 2.96 -8.72 0.08
CA PHE A 108 4.41 -8.76 0.06
C PHE A 108 5.00 -8.29 1.39
N GLU A 109 4.53 -7.17 1.93
CA GLU A 109 4.96 -6.65 3.23
C GLU A 109 4.68 -7.66 4.35
N GLU A 110 3.47 -8.23 4.40
CA GLU A 110 3.13 -9.34 5.30
C GLU A 110 4.08 -10.53 5.16
N ARG A 111 4.44 -10.90 3.92
CA ARG A 111 5.32 -12.04 3.68
C ARG A 111 6.76 -11.74 4.08
N VAL A 112 7.24 -10.53 3.79
CA VAL A 112 8.58 -10.05 4.18
C VAL A 112 8.67 -9.94 5.69
N GLN A 113 7.67 -9.35 6.34
CA GLN A 113 7.60 -9.25 7.80
C GLN A 113 7.57 -10.63 8.45
N ARG A 114 6.82 -11.60 7.89
CA ARG A 114 6.82 -12.99 8.38
C ARG A 114 8.17 -13.68 8.22
N ALA A 115 8.92 -13.38 7.17
CA ALA A 115 10.27 -13.91 6.99
C ALA A 115 11.27 -13.29 7.99
N LEU A 116 11.16 -11.97 8.23
CA LEU A 116 11.98 -11.23 9.19
C LEU A 116 11.75 -11.67 10.64
N VAL A 117 10.48 -11.84 11.05
CA VAL A 117 10.13 -12.35 12.38
C VAL A 117 10.68 -13.76 12.60
N LYS A 118 10.64 -14.62 11.58
CA LYS A 118 11.25 -15.96 11.65
C LYS A 118 12.78 -15.92 11.78
N LEU A 119 13.41 -14.86 11.33
CA LEU A 119 14.85 -14.63 11.45
C LEU A 119 15.22 -13.91 12.76
N GLY A 120 14.25 -13.58 13.61
CA GLY A 120 14.46 -12.93 14.90
C GLY A 120 14.63 -11.41 14.83
N VAL A 121 14.28 -10.78 13.71
CA VAL A 121 14.28 -9.31 13.57
C VAL A 121 12.95 -8.77 14.14
N PRO A 122 12.97 -7.96 15.21
CA PRO A 122 11.75 -7.37 15.78
C PRO A 122 11.10 -6.40 14.81
N GLY A 123 9.77 -6.45 14.71
CA GLY A 123 9.00 -5.61 13.80
C GLY A 123 8.77 -4.18 14.31
N ARG A 124 8.15 -3.36 13.47
CA ARG A 124 7.80 -1.97 13.79
C ARG A 124 6.80 -1.89 14.95
N ASP A 125 5.81 -2.79 14.95
CA ASP A 125 4.79 -2.87 15.98
C ASP A 125 5.37 -3.31 17.34
N ASP A 126 6.35 -4.22 17.33
CA ASP A 126 7.04 -4.66 18.55
C ASP A 126 7.84 -3.52 19.18
N LEU A 127 8.53 -2.72 18.36
CA LEU A 127 9.26 -1.52 18.83
C LEU A 127 8.32 -0.44 19.36
N ALA A 128 7.15 -0.25 18.73
CA ALA A 128 6.14 0.68 19.20
C ALA A 128 5.56 0.24 20.56
N GLY A 129 5.21 -1.05 20.69
CA GLY A 129 4.73 -1.62 21.95
C GLY A 129 5.77 -1.56 23.07
N LEU A 130 7.05 -1.80 22.74
CA LEU A 130 8.15 -1.65 23.70
C LEU A 130 8.32 -0.18 24.13
N SER A 131 8.28 0.76 23.20
CA SER A 131 8.38 2.20 23.49
C SER A 131 7.26 2.65 24.43
N GLN A 132 6.02 2.22 24.17
CA GLN A 132 4.87 2.52 25.04
C GLN A 132 5.03 1.94 26.45
N ARG A 133 5.57 0.71 26.57
CA ARG A 133 5.88 0.10 27.87
C ARG A 133 6.96 0.88 28.61
N VAL A 134 8.01 1.30 27.92
CA VAL A 134 9.09 2.13 28.49
C VAL A 134 8.54 3.49 28.95
N ASP A 135 7.67 4.13 28.18
CA ASP A 135 7.03 5.39 28.57
C ASP A 135 6.16 5.21 29.81
N THR A 136 5.40 4.12 29.88
CA THR A 136 4.57 3.77 31.04
C THR A 136 5.44 3.53 32.27
N LEU A 137 6.51 2.73 32.14
CA LEU A 137 7.47 2.48 33.22
C LEU A 137 8.16 3.77 33.66
N THR A 138 8.52 4.64 32.72
CA THR A 138 9.16 5.93 32.99
C THR A 138 8.18 6.85 33.74
N ALA A 139 6.90 6.84 33.38
CA ALA A 139 5.86 7.58 34.08
C ALA A 139 5.64 7.04 35.49
N GLU A 140 5.60 5.72 35.67
CA GLU A 140 5.50 5.07 36.98
C GLU A 140 6.72 5.38 37.86
N LEU A 141 7.93 5.35 37.30
CA LEU A 141 9.17 5.65 38.01
C LEU A 141 9.26 7.13 38.41
N ARG A 142 8.80 8.04 37.53
CA ARG A 142 8.65 9.46 37.88
C ARG A 142 7.63 9.65 39.01
N ARG A 143 6.53 8.89 38.99
CA ARG A 143 5.52 8.89 40.06
C ARG A 143 6.05 8.33 41.38
N GLN A 144 6.98 7.37 41.33
CA GLN A 144 7.52 6.67 42.51
C GLN A 144 8.81 7.30 43.09
N GLY A 145 9.59 8.07 42.33
CA GLY A 145 10.87 8.57 42.86
C GLY A 145 11.59 9.70 42.11
N GLY A 146 10.99 10.36 41.13
CA GLY A 146 11.71 11.31 40.28
C GLY A 146 11.17 12.74 40.31
N LYS A 147 11.67 13.57 41.23
CA LYS A 147 11.59 15.04 41.10
C LYS A 147 12.27 15.44 39.78
N PRO A 148 11.61 16.20 38.88
CA PRO A 148 12.23 16.54 37.60
C PRO A 148 13.39 17.49 37.84
N ALA A 149 14.60 17.09 37.42
CA ALA A 149 15.64 18.05 37.13
C ALA A 149 15.10 19.02 36.07
N ALA A 150 15.07 20.29 36.44
CA ALA A 150 14.45 21.36 35.68
C ALA A 150 14.84 21.34 34.21
N LYS A 151 13.84 21.42 33.33
CA LYS A 151 14.04 22.03 32.01
C LYS A 151 14.66 23.40 32.28
N SER A 152 15.91 23.60 31.86
CA SER A 152 16.47 24.95 31.76
C SER A 152 15.52 25.73 30.86
N ALA A 153 14.78 26.65 31.45
CA ALA A 153 14.02 27.64 30.71
C ALA A 153 15.02 28.34 29.79
N SER A 154 14.81 28.19 28.49
CA SER A 154 15.42 29.04 27.48
C SER A 154 15.23 30.49 27.90
N ALA A 155 16.35 31.17 28.11
CA ALA A 155 16.40 32.56 28.49
C ALA A 155 15.56 33.40 27.50
N LYS A 156 14.49 33.99 28.03
CA LYS A 156 13.69 35.01 27.36
C LYS A 156 14.59 36.25 27.17
N PRO A 157 14.79 36.78 25.95
CA PRO A 157 15.51 38.04 25.81
C PRO A 157 14.59 39.17 26.30
N ALA A 158 15.08 39.94 27.29
CA ALA A 158 14.47 41.21 27.69
C ALA A 158 14.72 42.28 26.61
N PRO A 159 13.79 43.23 26.39
CA PRO A 159 13.89 44.20 25.30
C PRO A 159 14.79 45.38 25.71
N ALA A 160 15.93 45.53 25.05
CA ALA A 160 16.72 46.75 25.15
C ALA A 160 16.11 47.84 24.27
N LYS A 161 15.49 48.84 24.91
CA LYS A 161 15.23 50.15 24.31
C LYS A 161 16.57 50.83 24.02
N LYS A 162 16.76 51.32 22.80
CA LYS A 162 17.43 52.60 22.51
C LYS A 162 17.03 53.11 21.12
N ALA A 163 16.97 54.43 21.05
CA ALA A 163 16.14 55.24 20.17
C ALA A 163 16.87 55.74 18.92
N SER A 164 16.06 56.37 18.04
CA SER A 164 16.40 57.23 16.90
C SER A 164 16.86 56.46 15.64
N VAL A 165 16.40 56.71 14.42
CA VAL A 165 16.13 58.00 13.76
C VAL A 165 15.01 57.86 12.70
N ALA A 166 14.16 58.88 12.70
CA ALA A 166 13.29 59.47 11.69
C ALA A 166 13.12 58.92 10.25
N LYS A 167 11.89 59.16 9.75
CA LYS A 167 11.42 59.39 8.36
C LYS A 167 11.00 58.17 7.50
N LYS A 168 9.67 57.96 7.37
CA LYS A 168 8.81 58.48 6.27
C LYS A 168 7.63 57.53 6.00
N ALA A 169 6.45 58.13 5.78
CA ALA A 169 5.13 57.51 5.64
C ALA A 169 5.01 56.43 4.54
N PRO A 170 4.07 55.45 4.67
CA PRO A 170 3.79 54.48 3.62
C PRO A 170 2.84 55.09 2.58
N ALA A 171 3.35 55.33 1.38
CA ALA A 171 2.53 55.64 0.22
C ALA A 171 1.86 54.36 -0.30
N LYS A 172 0.53 54.35 -0.23
CA LYS A 172 -0.38 53.45 -0.95
C LYS A 172 -0.06 53.46 -2.45
N LYS A 173 -0.07 52.31 -3.10
CA LYS A 173 -0.61 52.17 -4.47
C LYS A 173 -1.13 50.73 -4.72
N PRO A 174 -2.41 50.58 -5.08
CA PRO A 174 -3.03 49.32 -5.50
C PRO A 174 -3.19 49.28 -7.02
N VAL A 175 -2.90 48.15 -7.70
CA VAL A 175 -3.36 47.90 -9.09
C VAL A 175 -3.30 46.38 -9.32
N ALA A 176 -4.38 45.59 -9.26
CA ALA A 176 -5.58 45.46 -10.09
C ALA A 176 -5.53 44.15 -10.91
N LYS A 177 -6.43 43.23 -10.55
CA LYS A 177 -6.97 42.19 -11.43
C LYS A 177 -7.54 42.85 -12.68
N LYS A 178 -7.29 42.27 -13.86
CA LYS A 178 -8.09 42.55 -15.06
C LYS A 178 -8.56 41.24 -15.68
N ALA A 179 -9.85 40.98 -15.48
CA ALA A 179 -10.66 40.12 -16.30
C ALA A 179 -11.32 40.95 -17.43
N ALA A 180 -11.69 40.25 -18.50
CA ALA A 180 -12.66 40.62 -19.53
C ALA A 180 -12.31 41.73 -20.55
N SER A 181 -12.18 41.30 -21.81
CA SER A 181 -12.72 42.04 -22.96
C SER A 181 -13.42 41.07 -23.90
N LYS A 182 -14.74 41.28 -24.08
CA LYS A 182 -15.63 40.58 -25.00
C LYS A 182 -15.44 41.08 -26.44
N ALA A 183 -15.70 40.19 -27.40
CA ALA A 183 -15.90 40.45 -28.82
C ALA A 183 -17.11 41.39 -29.11
N PRO A 184 -17.35 41.79 -30.38
CA PRO A 184 -18.33 41.03 -31.16
C PRO A 184 -18.16 41.00 -32.71
N ARG A 185 -18.83 39.99 -33.31
CA ARG A 185 -19.47 39.92 -34.65
C ARG A 185 -18.62 39.64 -35.90
N LYS A 186 -18.71 38.38 -36.39
CA LYS A 186 -18.94 38.08 -37.81
C LYS A 186 -20.13 37.13 -37.94
N SER A 187 -21.01 37.48 -38.88
CA SER A 187 -22.37 36.98 -39.09
C SER A 187 -22.43 35.54 -39.60
N ILE A 188 -23.30 34.75 -38.99
CA ILE A 188 -23.79 33.44 -39.42
C ILE A 188 -24.90 33.64 -40.46
N ALA A 189 -24.77 32.96 -41.60
CA ALA A 189 -25.83 32.81 -42.60
C ALA A 189 -26.92 31.87 -42.07
N LYS A 190 -28.18 32.25 -42.31
CA LYS A 190 -29.41 31.66 -41.78
C LYS A 190 -29.85 30.43 -42.61
N PRO A 191 -30.39 29.37 -41.99
CA PRO A 191 -31.12 28.32 -42.71
C PRO A 191 -32.57 28.74 -42.98
N LYS A 192 -33.16 28.28 -44.09
CA LYS A 192 -34.60 28.41 -44.42
C LYS A 192 -35.34 27.12 -44.04
N PRO A 193 -36.59 27.17 -43.50
CA PRO A 193 -37.46 26.01 -43.34
C PRO A 193 -38.68 26.10 -44.32
N PRO A 194 -39.70 25.23 -44.24
CA PRO A 194 -40.04 24.21 -45.25
C PRO A 194 -41.31 24.54 -46.06
N VAL A 195 -41.52 23.86 -47.20
CA VAL A 195 -42.85 23.75 -47.84
C VAL A 195 -42.99 22.37 -48.48
N ALA A 196 -43.97 21.61 -48.02
CA ALA A 196 -44.61 20.47 -48.70
C ALA A 196 -45.98 20.97 -49.26
N PRO A 197 -46.78 20.22 -50.03
CA PRO A 197 -46.81 18.76 -50.26
C PRO A 197 -45.94 18.24 -51.41
#